data_AF-A0A1D8PRR2-F1
#
_entry.id   AF-A0A1D8PRR2-F1
#
_cell.length_a   1.000
_cell.length_b   1.000
_cell.length_c   1.000
_cell.angle_alpha   90.00
_cell.angle_beta   90.00
_cell.angle_gamma   90.00
#
_symmetry.space_group_name_H-M   'P 1'
#
loop_
_entity.id
_entity.type
_entity.pdbx_description
1 polymer ?
#
loop_
_entity_poly.entity_id
_entity_poly.type
_entity_poly.pdbx_seq_one_letter_code
_entity_poly.pdbx_strand_id
1 'polypeptide(L)'
;MKTNNYMWKLDLLESKFNKSTPRFPHTKKLLIASNHNHKLLKKIPKSPEDAQVEIEKIKSDIFQKKYHSAYSKLAKEVEKKTIPVDDKEFVSKLITSKLIKIIQSACLNSKELKTNPPTYIGQHLREIVIDKSNECNPSSFYITFCQNDKAVNNFVANLWNNKNVKKILDEIEWSFRVVRGNLTRQEKDSRIKATGSKVDLKDNEDSDEGEEDDSEDEHKSLDLEDAYDKFAIYDKVDNGSGGEEQQPELDPNVNYNEVTDEEPSEEESSEDSSDDFFEDEPPKKKQKQSQDSGKSFNLPQLASGYFSGGSDDEEDDADNDKVVKEITTQRKNRRGQRARQKIWAKKYGKEAKHVKKNQEILASERERRQMEFEERQRKRELKAKLLAEKQQTGANSLPLGERKPTTSNTASTIPQSSSVSTNSVATEEKSIHPSWEAKRLEKEKLKNVKFQGKKVVFD
;
A
#
# COMPACT_ATOMS: atom_id res chain seq x y z
N MET A 1 23.88 -3.87 4.16
CA MET A 1 23.50 -2.58 3.52
C MET A 1 22.03 -2.30 3.83
N LYS A 2 21.70 -1.15 4.44
CA LYS A 2 20.30 -0.78 4.71
C LYS A 2 19.53 -0.77 3.39
N THR A 3 18.45 -1.55 3.32
CA THR A 3 17.58 -1.74 2.16
C THR A 3 16.82 -0.45 1.86
N ASN A 4 17.54 0.56 1.36
CA ASN A 4 16.92 1.75 0.79
C ASN A 4 15.99 1.27 -0.31
N ASN A 5 14.70 1.53 -0.17
CA ASN A 5 13.69 1.16 -1.16
C ASN A 5 13.89 2.01 -2.43
N TYR A 6 14.92 1.66 -3.22
CA TYR A 6 15.35 2.35 -4.43
C TYR A 6 14.20 2.41 -5.43
N MET A 7 13.35 1.39 -5.46
CA MET A 7 12.18 1.33 -6.32
C MET A 7 11.13 2.39 -5.94
N TRP A 8 10.89 2.58 -4.64
CA TRP A 8 9.99 3.63 -4.16
C TRP A 8 10.57 5.03 -4.35
N LYS A 9 11.89 5.21 -4.13
CA LYS A 9 12.56 6.48 -4.43
C LYS A 9 12.46 6.82 -5.92
N LEU A 10 12.68 5.83 -6.79
CA LEU A 10 12.47 5.95 -8.24
C LEU A 10 11.03 6.35 -8.55
N ASP A 11 10.03 5.70 -7.96
CA ASP A 11 8.62 6.02 -8.16
C ASP A 11 8.28 7.46 -7.75
N LEU A 12 8.82 7.93 -6.63
CA LEU A 12 8.62 9.30 -6.16
C LEU A 12 9.23 10.33 -7.12
N LEU A 13 10.45 10.09 -7.61
CA LEU A 13 11.13 10.99 -8.54
C LEU A 13 10.46 10.98 -9.92
N GLU A 14 10.17 9.80 -10.48
CA GLU A 14 9.46 9.66 -11.77
C GLU A 14 8.05 10.30 -11.69
N SER A 15 7.34 10.17 -10.58
CA SER A 15 6.00 10.76 -10.42
C SER A 15 6.05 12.27 -10.28
N LYS A 16 7.06 12.82 -9.58
CA LYS A 16 7.20 14.26 -9.38
C LYS A 16 7.69 15.00 -10.63
N PHE A 17 8.72 14.48 -11.30
CA PHE A 17 9.38 15.18 -12.40
C PHE A 17 8.86 14.78 -13.79
N ASN A 18 8.64 13.49 -14.01
CA ASN A 18 8.18 12.98 -15.32
C ASN A 18 6.65 12.88 -15.41
N LYS A 19 5.91 13.29 -14.36
CA LYS A 19 4.44 13.17 -14.23
C LYS A 19 3.94 11.74 -14.53
N SER A 20 4.77 10.75 -14.22
CA SER A 20 4.41 9.35 -14.40
C SER A 20 3.29 8.94 -13.44
N THR A 21 2.54 7.90 -13.81
CA THR A 21 1.53 7.35 -12.90
C THR A 21 2.22 6.64 -11.74
N PRO A 22 1.94 7.00 -10.47
CA PRO A 22 2.55 6.34 -9.34
C PRO A 22 2.32 4.83 -9.36
N ARG A 23 3.40 4.10 -9.08
CA ARG A 23 3.42 2.63 -9.00
C ARG A 23 2.84 2.19 -7.67
N PHE A 24 3.26 2.84 -6.60
CA PHE A 24 2.84 2.53 -5.24
C PHE A 24 1.72 3.46 -4.77
N PRO A 25 0.70 2.94 -4.06
CA PRO A 25 -0.33 3.77 -3.44
C PRO A 25 0.27 4.78 -2.44
N HIS A 26 1.36 4.42 -1.75
CA HIS A 26 2.02 5.26 -0.76
C HIS A 26 2.66 6.51 -1.39
N THR A 27 3.26 6.38 -2.59
CA THR A 27 3.85 7.51 -3.33
C THR A 27 2.80 8.58 -3.64
N LYS A 28 1.58 8.19 -3.99
CA LYS A 28 0.49 9.15 -4.22
C LYS A 28 0.19 9.99 -2.98
N LYS A 29 0.17 9.37 -1.79
CA LYS A 29 -0.05 10.07 -0.51
C LYS A 29 1.09 11.04 -0.22
N LEU A 30 2.33 10.63 -0.47
CA LEU A 30 3.50 11.47 -0.24
C LEU A 30 3.60 12.64 -1.19
N LEU A 31 3.23 12.49 -2.47
CA LEU A 31 3.25 13.62 -3.39
C LEU A 31 2.29 14.72 -2.92
N ILE A 32 1.11 14.33 -2.40
CA ILE A 32 0.16 15.26 -1.79
C ILE A 32 0.76 15.89 -0.52
N ALA A 33 1.39 15.09 0.34
CA ALA A 33 2.01 15.58 1.57
C ALA A 33 3.30 16.38 1.35
N SER A 34 4.00 16.17 0.24
CA SER A 34 5.30 16.80 -0.06
C SER A 34 5.20 18.31 -0.19
N ASN A 35 4.03 18.81 -0.58
CA ASN A 35 3.72 20.24 -0.59
C ASN A 35 3.75 20.86 0.82
N HIS A 36 3.65 20.05 1.87
CA HIS A 36 3.60 20.48 3.27
C HIS A 36 4.79 19.98 4.11
N ASN A 37 5.52 18.97 3.64
CA ASN A 37 6.59 18.34 4.41
C ASN A 37 7.99 18.82 3.97
N HIS A 38 8.50 19.82 4.70
CA HIS A 38 9.84 20.38 4.47
C HIS A 38 10.97 19.34 4.57
N LYS A 39 10.83 18.26 5.36
CA LYS A 39 11.85 17.21 5.48
C LYS A 39 11.95 16.38 4.19
N LEU A 40 10.81 16.07 3.57
CA LEU A 40 10.76 15.38 2.28
C LEU A 40 11.33 16.27 1.16
N LEU A 41 11.00 17.56 1.16
CA LEU A 41 11.52 18.52 0.17
C LEU A 41 13.05 18.67 0.19
N LYS A 42 13.70 18.49 1.36
CA LYS A 42 15.16 18.53 1.45
C LYS A 42 15.85 17.34 0.79
N LYS A 43 15.19 16.17 0.74
CA LYS A 43 15.76 14.94 0.18
C LYS A 43 15.51 14.75 -1.32
N ILE A 44 14.62 15.57 -1.90
CA ILE A 44 14.31 15.52 -3.33
C ILE A 44 15.13 16.60 -4.03
N PRO A 45 15.79 16.32 -5.17
CA PRO A 45 16.47 17.33 -5.97
C PRO A 45 15.53 18.50 -6.29
N LYS A 46 16.07 19.72 -6.37
CA LYS A 46 15.30 20.91 -6.72
C LYS A 46 15.29 21.14 -8.23
N SER A 47 16.41 20.86 -8.89
CA SER A 47 16.54 20.97 -10.35
C SER A 47 15.93 19.74 -11.04
N PRO A 48 15.18 19.92 -12.14
CA PRO A 48 14.70 18.81 -12.96
C PRO A 48 15.85 18.02 -13.61
N GLU A 49 16.97 18.66 -13.91
CA GLU A 49 18.14 18.02 -14.54
C GLU A 49 18.83 17.07 -13.56
N ASP A 50 19.11 17.53 -12.33
CA ASP A 50 19.67 16.69 -11.26
C ASP A 50 18.76 15.49 -10.96
N ALA A 51 17.44 15.71 -11.01
CA ALA A 51 16.47 14.65 -10.82
C ALA A 51 16.52 13.60 -11.93
N GLN A 52 16.72 14.01 -13.19
CA GLN A 52 16.85 13.08 -14.31
C GLN A 52 18.11 12.23 -14.18
N VAL A 53 19.25 12.84 -13.83
CA VAL A 53 20.51 12.11 -13.58
C VAL A 53 20.34 11.08 -12.46
N GLU A 54 19.68 11.47 -11.37
CA GLU A 54 19.40 10.56 -10.26
C GLU A 54 18.42 9.44 -10.64
N ILE A 55 17.37 9.75 -11.41
CA ILE A 55 16.43 8.77 -11.95
C ILE A 55 17.17 7.75 -12.82
N GLU A 56 18.00 8.21 -13.76
CA GLU A 56 18.74 7.34 -14.67
C GLU A 56 19.70 6.42 -13.91
N LYS A 57 20.42 6.96 -12.91
CA LYS A 57 21.31 6.18 -12.06
C LYS A 57 20.56 5.08 -11.30
N ILE A 58 19.52 5.45 -10.56
CA ILE A 58 18.74 4.48 -9.76
C ILE A 58 18.10 3.43 -10.68
N LYS A 59 17.58 3.87 -11.84
CA LYS A 59 16.95 2.98 -12.82
C LYS A 59 17.95 2.01 -13.43
N SER A 60 19.17 2.46 -13.74
CA SER A 60 20.27 1.61 -14.21
C SER A 60 20.64 0.55 -13.17
N ASP A 61 20.81 0.95 -11.90
CA ASP A 61 21.18 0.03 -10.82
C ASP A 61 20.11 -1.05 -10.61
N ILE A 62 18.82 -0.66 -10.57
CA ILE A 62 17.70 -1.61 -10.44
C ILE A 62 17.64 -2.51 -11.68
N PHE A 63 17.81 -1.95 -12.88
CA PHE A 63 17.78 -2.73 -14.12
C PHE A 63 18.88 -3.80 -14.13
N GLN A 64 20.11 -3.45 -13.77
CA GLN A 64 21.23 -4.38 -13.69
C GLN A 64 20.98 -5.50 -12.69
N LYS A 65 20.47 -5.18 -11.49
CA LYS A 65 20.11 -6.19 -10.48
C LYS A 65 19.02 -7.14 -10.98
N LYS A 66 17.95 -6.61 -11.58
CA LYS A 66 16.85 -7.43 -12.12
C LYS A 66 17.32 -8.26 -13.32
N TYR A 67 18.21 -7.73 -14.18
CA TYR A 67 18.81 -8.47 -15.28
C TYR A 67 19.68 -9.62 -14.79
N HIS A 68 20.57 -9.37 -13.83
CA HIS A 68 21.41 -10.41 -13.24
C HIS A 68 20.56 -11.51 -12.58
N SER A 69 19.56 -11.14 -11.78
CA SER A 69 18.63 -12.10 -11.18
C SER A 69 17.88 -12.92 -12.24
N ALA A 70 17.41 -12.28 -13.32
CA ALA A 70 16.75 -12.96 -14.43
C ALA A 70 17.67 -13.95 -15.14
N TYR A 71 18.92 -13.56 -15.40
CA TYR A 71 19.93 -14.43 -15.99
C TYR A 71 20.20 -15.64 -15.11
N SER A 72 20.48 -15.42 -13.81
CA SER A 72 20.78 -16.50 -12.85
C SER A 72 19.60 -17.46 -12.68
N LYS A 73 18.36 -16.97 -12.65
CA LYS A 73 17.15 -17.81 -12.58
C LYS A 73 16.99 -18.69 -13.82
N LEU A 74 17.23 -18.12 -15.01
CA LEU A 74 17.14 -18.88 -16.26
C LEU A 74 18.29 -19.88 -16.40
N ALA A 75 19.51 -19.52 -16.03
CA ALA A 75 20.67 -20.41 -16.04
C ALA A 75 20.41 -21.69 -15.23
N LYS A 76 19.94 -21.53 -13.98
CA LYS A 76 19.55 -22.65 -13.10
C LYS A 76 18.48 -23.55 -13.73
N GLU A 77 17.57 -23.01 -14.53
CA GLU A 77 16.49 -23.77 -15.13
C GLU A 77 16.90 -24.47 -16.45
N VAL A 78 17.88 -23.91 -17.16
CA VAL A 78 18.49 -24.50 -18.37
C VAL A 78 19.44 -25.63 -17.99
N GLU A 79 20.26 -25.46 -16.95
CA GLU A 79 21.22 -26.47 -16.45
C GLU A 79 20.55 -27.78 -16.01
N LYS A 80 19.27 -27.75 -15.62
CA LYS A 80 18.48 -28.94 -15.30
C LYS A 80 18.13 -29.81 -16.51
N LYS A 81 18.42 -29.36 -17.74
CA LYS A 81 18.05 -30.04 -18.98
C LYS A 81 19.29 -30.51 -19.72
N THR A 82 19.17 -31.63 -20.41
CA THR A 82 20.22 -32.16 -21.28
C THR A 82 20.36 -31.28 -22.53
N ILE A 83 21.48 -30.58 -22.66
CA ILE A 83 21.75 -29.64 -23.76
C ILE A 83 22.24 -30.45 -24.99
N PRO A 84 21.62 -30.30 -26.17
CA PRO A 84 21.99 -31.06 -27.37
C PRO A 84 23.19 -30.46 -28.15
N VAL A 85 23.82 -29.40 -27.65
CA VAL A 85 24.89 -28.64 -28.31
C VAL A 85 26.15 -28.67 -27.43
N ASP A 86 27.30 -28.98 -28.01
CA ASP A 86 28.60 -29.10 -27.32
C ASP A 86 29.36 -27.75 -27.20
N ASP A 87 28.72 -26.64 -27.58
CA ASP A 87 29.30 -25.30 -27.49
C ASP A 87 29.10 -24.74 -26.06
N LYS A 88 30.22 -24.40 -25.41
CA LYS A 88 30.26 -23.85 -24.05
C LYS A 88 29.53 -22.51 -23.95
N GLU A 89 29.45 -21.74 -25.03
CA GLU A 89 28.78 -20.44 -25.05
C GLU A 89 27.31 -20.53 -25.48
N PHE A 90 26.84 -21.71 -25.89
CA PHE A 90 25.46 -21.84 -26.38
C PHE A 90 24.43 -21.43 -25.33
N VAL A 91 24.64 -21.84 -24.07
CA VAL A 91 23.74 -21.54 -22.95
C VAL A 91 23.67 -20.03 -22.68
N SER A 92 24.82 -19.35 -22.66
CA SER A 92 24.87 -17.91 -22.40
C SER A 92 24.21 -17.11 -23.53
N LYS A 93 24.45 -17.51 -24.79
CA LYS A 93 23.79 -16.92 -25.98
C LYS A 93 22.28 -17.18 -26.00
N LEU A 94 21.85 -18.39 -25.62
CA LEU A 94 20.43 -18.79 -25.53
C LEU A 94 19.67 -17.96 -24.48
N ILE A 95 20.25 -17.81 -23.28
CA ILE A 95 19.64 -17.02 -22.20
C ILE A 95 19.62 -15.54 -22.58
N THR A 96 20.73 -15.01 -23.08
CA THR A 96 20.86 -13.59 -23.47
C THR A 96 19.88 -13.23 -24.58
N SER A 97 19.76 -14.07 -25.62
CA SER A 97 18.79 -13.85 -26.70
C SER A 97 17.35 -13.87 -26.19
N LYS A 98 17.02 -14.77 -25.25
CA LYS A 98 15.69 -14.79 -24.64
C LYS A 98 15.43 -13.54 -23.81
N LEU A 99 16.38 -13.12 -22.97
CA LEU A 99 16.24 -11.91 -22.15
C LEU A 99 16.09 -10.65 -23.01
N ILE A 100 16.84 -10.53 -24.11
CA ILE A 100 16.70 -9.42 -25.05
C ILE A 100 15.31 -9.39 -25.67
N LYS A 101 14.74 -10.54 -26.05
CA LYS A 101 13.36 -10.62 -26.54
C LYS A 101 12.35 -10.13 -25.49
N ILE A 102 12.55 -10.45 -24.21
CA ILE A 102 11.70 -9.96 -23.11
C ILE A 102 11.88 -8.45 -22.93
N ILE A 103 13.10 -7.93 -22.94
CA ILE A 103 13.39 -6.50 -22.83
C ILE A 103 12.73 -5.73 -23.99
N GLN A 104 12.80 -6.25 -25.22
CA GLN A 104 12.12 -5.66 -26.37
C GLN A 104 10.59 -5.61 -26.20
N SER A 105 10.00 -6.62 -25.57
CA SER A 105 8.55 -6.71 -25.29
C SER A 105 8.10 -5.84 -24.10
N ALA A 106 8.96 -5.72 -23.07
CA ALA A 106 8.63 -5.04 -21.82
C ALA A 106 8.98 -3.55 -21.82
N CYS A 107 10.14 -3.21 -22.41
CA CYS A 107 10.73 -1.88 -22.37
C CYS A 107 10.64 -1.12 -23.71
N LEU A 108 10.78 -1.82 -24.85
CA LEU A 108 10.97 -1.20 -26.18
C LEU A 108 9.75 -1.39 -27.09
N ASN A 109 8.59 -0.94 -26.62
CA ASN A 109 7.30 -1.19 -27.26
C ASN A 109 7.08 -0.34 -28.54
N SER A 110 7.89 0.71 -28.74
CA SER A 110 7.85 1.59 -29.92
C SER A 110 9.03 1.32 -30.86
N LYS A 111 8.86 1.60 -32.15
CA LYS A 111 9.95 1.51 -33.15
C LYS A 111 11.12 2.43 -32.79
N GLU A 112 10.83 3.62 -32.27
CA GLU A 112 11.83 4.61 -31.85
C GLU A 112 12.70 4.10 -30.69
N LEU A 113 12.09 3.39 -29.74
CA LEU A 113 12.81 2.80 -28.61
C LEU A 113 13.71 1.64 -29.03
N LYS A 114 13.40 0.98 -30.15
CA LYS A 114 14.25 -0.09 -30.69
C LYS A 114 15.47 0.46 -31.43
N THR A 115 15.33 1.61 -32.08
CA THR A 115 16.46 2.29 -32.72
C THR A 115 17.35 3.00 -31.71
N ASN A 116 16.75 3.63 -30.69
CA ASN A 116 17.44 4.36 -29.64
C ASN A 116 17.00 3.85 -28.26
N PRO A 117 17.58 2.73 -27.78
CA PRO A 117 17.24 2.17 -26.48
C PRO A 117 17.66 3.11 -25.33
N PRO A 118 16.88 3.20 -24.24
CA PRO A 118 17.17 4.08 -23.11
C PRO A 118 18.54 3.85 -22.45
N THR A 119 19.14 4.92 -21.91
CA THR A 119 20.48 4.93 -21.28
C THR A 119 20.59 4.01 -20.06
N TYR A 120 19.50 3.80 -19.31
CA TYR A 120 19.46 2.90 -18.16
C TYR A 120 19.63 1.41 -18.50
N ILE A 121 19.43 1.03 -19.77
CA ILE A 121 19.71 -0.33 -20.24
C ILE A 121 21.22 -0.41 -20.47
N GLY A 122 21.90 -1.40 -19.89
CA GLY A 122 23.35 -1.56 -20.00
C GLY A 122 23.85 -1.51 -21.45
N GLN A 123 25.02 -0.91 -21.67
CA GLN A 123 25.57 -0.62 -23.01
C GLN A 123 25.64 -1.86 -23.90
N HIS A 124 26.20 -2.96 -23.40
CA HIS A 124 26.26 -4.25 -24.10
C HIS A 124 24.90 -4.73 -24.62
N LEU A 125 23.83 -4.57 -23.83
CA LEU A 125 22.49 -5.00 -24.24
C LEU A 125 21.89 -4.08 -25.30
N ARG A 126 22.21 -2.77 -25.26
CA ARG A 126 21.80 -1.82 -26.29
C ARG A 126 22.46 -2.15 -27.63
N GLU A 127 23.74 -2.49 -27.61
CA GLU A 127 24.50 -2.88 -28.80
C GLU A 127 23.87 -4.13 -29.45
N ILE A 128 23.54 -5.18 -28.69
CA ILE A 128 22.88 -6.38 -29.25
C ILE A 128 21.47 -6.08 -29.78
N VAL A 129 20.73 -5.13 -29.19
CA VAL A 129 19.39 -4.75 -29.68
C VAL A 129 19.47 -4.03 -31.03
N ILE A 130 20.46 -3.13 -31.19
CA ILE A 130 20.67 -2.33 -32.41
C ILE A 130 21.28 -3.21 -33.51
N ASP A 131 22.30 -3.99 -33.15
CA ASP A 131 23.01 -4.87 -34.07
C ASP A 131 22.23 -6.18 -34.28
N LYS A 132 21.62 -6.30 -35.46
CA LYS A 132 20.89 -7.50 -35.87
C LYS A 132 21.81 -8.66 -36.25
N SER A 133 23.10 -8.41 -36.46
CA SER A 133 24.07 -9.44 -36.87
C SER A 133 24.65 -10.20 -35.68
N ASN A 134 24.70 -9.57 -34.50
CA ASN A 134 25.19 -10.19 -33.28
C ASN A 134 24.47 -11.52 -32.95
N GLU A 135 25.22 -12.58 -32.66
CA GLU A 135 24.72 -13.93 -32.36
C GLU A 135 23.73 -13.97 -31.18
N CYS A 136 23.83 -13.02 -30.24
CA CYS A 136 22.91 -12.92 -29.11
C CYS A 136 21.59 -12.24 -29.47
N ASN A 137 21.45 -11.63 -30.66
CA ASN A 137 20.18 -11.05 -31.10
C ASN A 137 19.16 -12.18 -31.34
N PRO A 138 17.91 -12.07 -30.86
CA PRO A 138 16.91 -13.15 -31.00
C PRO A 138 16.72 -13.68 -32.42
N SER A 139 16.86 -12.80 -33.44
CA SER A 139 16.72 -13.20 -34.84
C SER A 139 17.98 -13.92 -35.34
N SER A 140 19.16 -13.37 -35.06
CA SER A 140 20.45 -13.97 -35.42
C SER A 140 20.64 -15.32 -34.73
N PHE A 141 20.37 -15.41 -33.42
CA PHE A 141 20.43 -16.66 -32.65
C PHE A 141 19.59 -17.77 -33.28
N TYR A 142 18.35 -17.45 -33.68
CA TYR A 142 17.46 -18.43 -34.30
C TYR A 142 18.02 -18.90 -35.66
N ILE A 143 18.50 -17.99 -36.49
CA ILE A 143 19.06 -18.31 -37.81
C ILE A 143 20.32 -19.18 -37.67
N THR A 144 21.22 -18.81 -36.75
CA THR A 144 22.51 -19.48 -36.56
C THR A 144 22.36 -20.87 -35.93
N PHE A 145 21.55 -21.01 -34.88
CA PHE A 145 21.51 -22.25 -34.09
C PHE A 145 20.24 -23.10 -34.27
N CYS A 146 19.09 -22.50 -34.55
CA CYS A 146 17.80 -23.22 -34.52
C CYS A 146 17.25 -23.54 -35.91
N GLN A 147 17.47 -22.68 -36.91
CA GLN A 147 16.80 -22.79 -38.21
C GLN A 147 17.17 -24.07 -38.96
N ASN A 148 18.45 -24.46 -38.89
CA ASN A 148 18.97 -25.62 -39.62
C ASN A 148 19.03 -26.90 -38.78
N ASP A 149 18.98 -26.79 -37.45
CA ASP A 149 19.06 -27.93 -36.53
C ASP A 149 17.70 -28.18 -35.85
N LYS A 150 17.03 -29.26 -36.29
CA LYS A 150 15.74 -29.68 -35.75
C LYS A 150 15.82 -30.11 -34.29
N ALA A 151 16.92 -30.73 -33.86
CA ALA A 151 17.07 -31.21 -32.49
C ALA A 151 17.19 -30.01 -31.53
N VAL A 152 17.99 -29.02 -31.90
CA VAL A 152 18.15 -27.77 -31.14
C VAL A 152 16.85 -26.98 -31.12
N ASN A 153 16.18 -26.83 -32.26
CA ASN A 153 14.89 -26.11 -32.31
C ASN A 153 13.84 -26.77 -31.41
N ASN A 154 13.74 -28.11 -31.43
CA ASN A 154 12.83 -28.84 -30.56
C ASN A 154 13.19 -28.69 -29.07
N PHE A 155 14.48 -28.74 -28.73
CA PHE A 155 14.96 -28.49 -27.37
C PHE A 155 14.58 -27.09 -26.90
N VAL A 156 14.89 -26.05 -27.68
CA VAL A 156 14.60 -24.64 -27.36
C VAL A 156 13.09 -24.42 -27.23
N ALA A 157 12.29 -24.98 -28.15
CA ALA A 157 10.83 -24.89 -28.09
C ALA A 157 10.27 -25.56 -26.83
N ASN A 158 10.75 -26.75 -26.46
CA ASN A 158 10.30 -27.47 -25.27
C ASN A 158 10.72 -26.76 -23.98
N LEU A 159 11.94 -26.22 -23.93
CA LEU A 159 12.46 -25.47 -22.80
C LEU A 159 11.57 -24.26 -22.50
N TRP A 160 11.31 -23.41 -23.49
CA TRP A 160 10.48 -22.21 -23.30
C TRP A 160 8.98 -22.51 -23.15
N ASN A 161 8.53 -23.71 -23.55
CA ASN A 161 7.15 -24.14 -23.36
C ASN A 161 6.86 -24.80 -22.01
N ASN A 162 7.90 -25.16 -21.25
CA ASN A 162 7.77 -25.71 -19.91
C ASN A 162 7.01 -24.74 -18.99
N LYS A 163 6.05 -25.26 -18.22
CA LYS A 163 5.19 -24.49 -17.31
C LYS A 163 5.99 -23.71 -16.26
N ASN A 164 7.05 -24.30 -15.71
CA ASN A 164 7.87 -23.64 -14.69
C ASN A 164 8.65 -22.47 -15.28
N VAL A 165 9.28 -22.70 -16.44
CA VAL A 165 10.03 -21.67 -17.17
C VAL A 165 9.09 -20.53 -17.59
N LYS A 166 7.87 -20.82 -18.06
CA LYS A 166 6.87 -19.79 -18.40
C LYS A 166 6.53 -18.89 -17.22
N LYS A 167 6.29 -19.44 -16.02
CA LYS A 167 6.03 -18.64 -14.82
C LYS A 167 7.20 -17.72 -14.48
N ILE A 168 8.43 -18.25 -14.55
CA ILE A 168 9.66 -17.48 -14.33
C ILE A 168 9.78 -16.36 -15.37
N LEU A 169 9.53 -16.65 -16.65
CA LEU A 169 9.55 -15.66 -17.73
C LEU A 169 8.51 -14.55 -17.53
N ASP A 170 7.29 -14.89 -17.10
CA ASP A 170 6.22 -13.93 -16.83
C ASP A 170 6.58 -12.99 -15.66
N GLU A 171 7.25 -13.52 -14.63
CA GLU A 171 7.78 -12.73 -13.51
C GLU A 171 8.92 -11.82 -13.94
N ILE A 172 9.86 -12.33 -14.76
CA ILE A 172 10.96 -11.56 -15.32
C ILE A 172 10.42 -10.42 -16.19
N GLU A 173 9.48 -10.70 -17.11
CA GLU A 173 8.85 -9.69 -17.95
C GLU A 173 8.15 -8.62 -17.10
N TRP A 174 7.41 -9.03 -16.07
CA TRP A 174 6.80 -8.09 -15.15
C TRP A 174 7.83 -7.24 -14.42
N SER A 175 8.96 -7.81 -13.99
CA SER A 175 10.03 -7.07 -13.31
C SER A 175 10.60 -5.97 -14.21
N PHE A 176 10.78 -6.23 -15.51
CA PHE A 176 11.26 -5.22 -16.47
C PHE A 176 10.20 -4.16 -16.78
N ARG A 177 8.92 -4.54 -16.86
CA ARG A 177 7.82 -3.55 -16.98
C ARG A 177 7.76 -2.64 -15.75
N VAL A 178 7.99 -3.20 -14.57
CA VAL A 178 8.17 -2.42 -13.35
C VAL A 178 9.43 -1.56 -13.44
N VAL A 179 10.57 -1.96 -13.99
CA VAL A 179 11.66 -0.98 -14.17
C VAL A 179 11.27 0.13 -15.17
N ARG A 180 10.65 -0.20 -16.31
CA ARG A 180 10.22 0.78 -17.34
C ARG A 180 9.40 1.93 -16.76
N GLY A 181 8.39 1.60 -15.96
CA GLY A 181 7.43 2.60 -15.47
C GLY A 181 6.34 2.96 -16.45
N ASN A 182 5.48 3.90 -16.07
CA ASN A 182 4.27 4.23 -16.83
C ASN A 182 3.47 2.98 -17.20
N LEU A 183 3.18 2.17 -16.18
CA LEU A 183 2.38 0.96 -16.32
C LEU A 183 0.95 1.34 -16.70
N THR A 184 0.52 0.91 -17.87
CA THR A 184 -0.82 1.13 -18.39
C THR A 184 -1.84 0.41 -17.50
N ARG A 185 -3.05 0.95 -17.40
CA ARG A 185 -4.15 0.28 -16.69
C ARG A 185 -4.37 -1.15 -17.19
N GLN A 186 -4.29 -1.37 -18.50
CA GLN A 186 -4.42 -2.70 -19.11
C GLN A 186 -3.33 -3.69 -18.64
N GLU A 187 -2.08 -3.23 -18.49
CA GLU A 187 -0.97 -4.06 -18.01
C GLU A 187 -1.18 -4.45 -16.54
N LYS A 188 -1.60 -3.49 -15.70
CA LYS A 188 -1.94 -3.74 -14.30
C LYS A 188 -3.11 -4.71 -14.16
N ASP A 189 -4.19 -4.49 -14.91
CA ASP A 189 -5.37 -5.35 -14.89
C ASP A 189 -5.06 -6.77 -15.37
N SER A 190 -4.21 -6.91 -16.39
CA SER A 190 -3.75 -8.21 -16.89
C SER A 190 -2.90 -8.96 -15.85
N ARG A 191 -2.03 -8.25 -15.13
CA ARG A 191 -1.27 -8.84 -14.03
C ARG A 191 -2.17 -9.30 -12.89
N ILE A 192 -3.15 -8.49 -12.50
CA ILE A 192 -4.13 -8.83 -11.45
C ILE A 192 -4.92 -10.08 -11.83
N LYS A 193 -5.35 -10.19 -13.10
CA LYS A 193 -6.03 -11.39 -13.61
C LYS A 193 -5.13 -12.63 -13.56
N ALA A 194 -3.83 -12.49 -13.82
CA ALA A 194 -2.88 -13.59 -13.82
C ALA A 194 -2.47 -14.04 -12.40
N THR A 195 -2.29 -13.11 -11.46
CA THR A 195 -1.81 -13.42 -10.10
C THR A 195 -2.91 -13.56 -9.05
N GLY A 196 -4.13 -13.11 -9.35
CA GLY A 196 -5.25 -13.15 -8.40
C GLY A 196 -5.12 -12.21 -7.20
N SER A 197 -4.07 -11.38 -7.14
CA SER A 197 -3.80 -10.45 -6.05
C SER A 197 -3.69 -9.02 -6.57
N LYS A 198 -4.31 -8.08 -5.84
CA LYS A 198 -4.10 -6.65 -6.09
C LYS A 198 -2.61 -6.38 -5.90
N VAL A 199 -1.99 -5.81 -6.92
CA VAL A 199 -0.54 -5.64 -7.00
C VAL A 199 -0.05 -4.66 -5.93
N ASP A 200 0.12 -5.14 -4.70
CA ASP A 200 1.00 -4.52 -3.73
C ASP A 200 2.41 -4.94 -4.15
N LEU A 201 3.10 -4.03 -4.82
CA LEU A 201 4.48 -4.17 -5.30
C LEU A 201 5.50 -4.28 -4.15
N LYS A 202 5.17 -4.94 -3.03
CA LYS A 202 6.17 -5.26 -2.01
C LYS A 202 7.14 -6.25 -2.64
N ASP A 203 8.37 -5.80 -2.87
CA ASP A 203 9.46 -6.67 -3.32
C ASP A 203 9.56 -7.83 -2.32
N ASN A 204 9.30 -9.05 -2.78
CA ASN A 204 9.85 -10.25 -2.14
C ASN A 204 11.32 -10.29 -2.57
N GLU A 205 12.18 -9.59 -1.84
CA GLU A 205 13.58 -9.99 -1.79
C GLU A 205 13.62 -11.28 -0.97
N ASP A 206 13.92 -12.40 -1.64
CA ASP A 206 14.29 -13.65 -0.99
C ASP A 206 15.43 -13.33 -0.03
N SER A 207 15.15 -13.56 1.25
CA SER A 207 16.11 -13.53 2.34
C SER A 207 16.99 -14.77 2.18
N ASP A 208 18.09 -14.63 1.44
CA ASP A 208 19.17 -15.61 1.46
C ASP A 208 20.08 -15.27 2.64
N GLU A 209 20.04 -16.15 3.63
CA GLU A 209 20.74 -16.09 4.90
C GLU A 209 22.26 -16.17 4.64
N GLY A 210 22.96 -15.06 4.87
CA GLY A 210 24.41 -15.01 4.90
C GLY A 210 24.83 -14.32 6.20
N GLU A 211 25.32 -15.12 7.13
CA GLU A 211 25.91 -14.72 8.40
C GLU A 211 27.13 -13.80 8.21
N GLU A 212 27.49 -13.11 9.29
CA GLU A 212 28.78 -12.48 9.59
C GLU A 212 28.89 -10.95 9.50
N ASP A 213 28.90 -10.40 10.72
CA ASP A 213 30.00 -9.65 11.35
C ASP A 213 29.77 -8.17 11.66
N ASP A 214 30.04 -7.92 12.93
CA ASP A 214 29.65 -6.84 13.79
C ASP A 214 30.63 -5.67 13.61
N SER A 215 30.11 -4.50 13.22
CA SER A 215 30.87 -3.26 13.36
C SER A 215 29.91 -2.12 13.68
N GLU A 216 29.96 -1.73 14.94
CA GLU A 216 29.33 -0.58 15.53
C GLU A 216 29.84 0.69 14.84
N ASP A 217 28.99 1.35 14.04
CA ASP A 217 29.26 2.74 13.65
C ASP A 217 27.98 3.59 13.71
N GLU A 218 28.02 4.53 14.64
CA GLU A 218 26.91 5.30 15.18
C GLU A 218 26.52 6.46 14.25
N HIS A 219 25.97 6.16 13.07
CA HIS A 219 25.34 7.16 12.21
C HIS A 219 23.81 6.97 12.15
N LYS A 220 23.09 7.84 12.88
CA LYS A 220 21.62 7.98 12.93
C LYS A 220 21.03 8.35 11.56
N SER A 221 21.02 7.41 10.61
CA SER A 221 20.24 7.52 9.38
C SER A 221 18.79 7.17 9.69
N LEU A 222 17.98 8.19 10.00
CA LEU A 222 16.54 8.05 10.20
C LEU A 222 15.88 7.45 8.96
N ASP A 223 15.43 6.21 9.10
CA ASP A 223 14.53 5.56 8.15
C ASP A 223 13.26 6.42 7.99
N LEU A 224 12.93 6.74 6.74
CA LEU A 224 11.81 7.63 6.44
C LEU A 224 10.47 6.94 6.67
N GLU A 225 10.45 5.61 6.61
CA GLU A 225 9.28 4.78 6.87
C GLU A 225 8.99 4.77 8.38
N ASP A 226 10.01 4.53 9.22
CA ASP A 226 9.93 4.74 10.68
C ASP A 226 9.51 6.16 11.09
N ALA A 227 9.99 7.18 10.36
CA ALA A 227 9.64 8.56 10.63
C ALA A 227 8.16 8.87 10.32
N TYR A 228 7.53 8.11 9.42
CA TYR A 228 6.11 8.25 9.09
C TYR A 228 5.23 7.39 10.00
N ASP A 229 5.66 6.19 10.39
CA ASP A 229 4.96 5.37 11.37
C ASP A 229 4.90 6.05 12.75
N LYS A 230 5.97 6.76 13.15
CA LYS A 230 5.91 7.64 14.33
C LYS A 230 4.97 8.83 14.17
N PHE A 231 4.71 9.32 12.95
CA PHE A 231 3.80 10.46 12.71
C PHE A 231 2.33 10.04 12.54
N ALA A 232 2.07 8.83 12.04
CA ALA A 232 0.72 8.26 11.95
C ALA A 232 0.12 7.94 13.33
N ILE A 233 0.96 7.83 14.36
CA ILE A 233 0.53 7.77 15.77
C ILE A 233 0.03 9.14 16.24
N TYR A 234 0.60 10.25 15.75
CA TYR A 234 0.25 11.60 16.18
C TYR A 234 -1.07 12.13 15.59
N ASP A 235 -1.44 11.71 14.39
CA ASP A 235 -2.74 12.08 13.77
C ASP A 235 -3.95 11.35 14.41
N LYS A 236 -3.68 10.43 15.34
CA LYS A 236 -4.70 9.63 16.06
C LYS A 236 -4.83 9.98 17.55
N VAL A 237 -4.03 10.92 18.06
CA VAL A 237 -4.00 11.32 19.48
C VAL A 237 -4.51 12.74 19.75
N ASP A 238 -4.88 13.51 18.71
CA ASP A 238 -5.38 14.89 18.85
C ASP A 238 -6.92 15.00 18.73
N ASN A 239 -7.66 14.04 19.28
CA ASN A 239 -9.10 14.21 19.53
C ASN A 239 -9.62 13.35 20.70
N GLY A 240 -8.94 13.43 21.85
CA GLY A 240 -9.40 12.86 23.12
C GLY A 240 -9.44 13.94 24.20
N SER A 241 -10.46 14.80 24.16
CA SER A 241 -10.86 15.58 25.32
C SER A 241 -11.31 14.58 26.39
N GLY A 242 -10.39 14.26 27.29
CA GLY A 242 -10.59 13.37 28.43
C GLY A 242 -11.46 14.04 29.47
N GLY A 243 -12.77 13.99 29.25
CA GLY A 243 -13.78 13.99 30.30
C GLY A 243 -13.88 12.58 30.87
N GLU A 244 -13.35 12.43 32.08
CA GLU A 244 -13.87 11.61 33.19
C GLU A 244 -14.25 10.14 32.89
N GLU A 245 -13.25 9.25 32.85
CA GLU A 245 -13.50 7.84 33.15
C GLU A 245 -13.44 7.63 34.67
N GLN A 246 -14.60 7.74 35.31
CA GLN A 246 -14.84 7.21 36.65
C GLN A 246 -14.51 5.72 36.65
N GLN A 247 -13.53 5.32 37.46
CA GLN A 247 -13.29 3.92 37.78
C GLN A 247 -14.56 3.35 38.44
N PRO A 248 -15.13 2.24 37.97
CA PRO A 248 -16.15 1.55 38.74
C PRO A 248 -15.51 1.00 40.01
N GLU A 249 -15.86 1.59 41.16
CA GLU A 249 -15.54 1.02 42.47
C GLU A 249 -16.28 -0.32 42.59
N LEU A 250 -15.51 -1.41 42.56
CA LEU A 250 -16.02 -2.74 42.83
C LEU A 250 -16.31 -2.84 44.32
N ASP A 251 -17.58 -3.08 44.67
CA ASP A 251 -18.02 -3.32 46.04
C ASP A 251 -17.24 -4.52 46.63
N PRO A 252 -16.43 -4.33 47.70
CA PRO A 252 -15.67 -5.40 48.32
C PRO A 252 -16.55 -6.45 49.03
N ASN A 253 -17.86 -6.24 49.15
CA ASN A 253 -18.78 -7.19 49.78
C ASN A 253 -19.49 -8.13 48.78
N VAL A 254 -19.19 -8.04 47.48
CA VAL A 254 -19.78 -8.92 46.46
C VAL A 254 -18.72 -9.90 45.93
N ASN A 255 -18.90 -11.18 46.23
CA ASN A 255 -18.10 -12.26 45.64
C ASN A 255 -18.60 -12.53 44.21
N TYR A 256 -18.07 -11.79 43.23
CA TYR A 256 -18.44 -11.90 41.81
C TYR A 256 -18.20 -13.28 41.18
N ASN A 257 -17.52 -14.20 41.87
CA ASN A 257 -17.37 -15.58 41.41
C ASN A 257 -18.62 -16.46 41.65
N GLU A 258 -19.53 -16.10 42.56
CA GLU A 258 -20.75 -16.90 42.83
C GLU A 258 -21.97 -16.42 42.02
N VAL A 259 -21.99 -15.17 41.54
CA VAL A 259 -23.16 -14.58 40.86
C VAL A 259 -23.26 -14.92 39.37
N THR A 260 -22.23 -15.55 38.78
CA THR A 260 -22.19 -15.80 37.32
C THR A 260 -22.65 -17.20 36.90
N ASP A 261 -22.99 -18.10 37.84
CA ASP A 261 -23.25 -19.52 37.55
C ASP A 261 -24.71 -19.98 37.77
N GLU A 262 -25.65 -19.05 37.99
CA GLU A 262 -27.10 -19.34 37.98
C GLU A 262 -27.74 -18.81 36.69
N GLU A 263 -28.04 -19.71 35.76
CA GLU A 263 -28.96 -19.49 34.64
C GLU A 263 -30.42 -19.44 35.16
N PRO A 264 -31.19 -18.37 34.95
CA PRO A 264 -32.64 -18.45 35.01
C PRO A 264 -33.22 -18.80 33.63
N SER A 265 -34.10 -19.79 33.67
CA SER A 265 -34.88 -20.40 32.59
C SER A 265 -35.78 -19.43 31.83
N GLU A 266 -36.02 -19.79 30.57
CA GLU A 266 -36.87 -19.19 29.55
C GLU A 266 -38.33 -18.98 29.99
N GLU A 267 -38.94 -17.83 29.67
CA GLU A 267 -40.36 -17.76 29.30
C GLU A 267 -40.72 -16.48 28.53
N GLU A 268 -41.79 -16.62 27.76
CA GLU A 268 -42.11 -16.00 26.47
C GLU A 268 -42.70 -14.58 26.48
N SER A 269 -42.89 -14.05 25.25
CA SER A 269 -43.94 -13.10 24.77
C SER A 269 -43.28 -11.97 23.94
N SER A 270 -43.29 -11.98 22.59
CA SER A 270 -44.37 -11.49 21.68
C SER A 270 -45.01 -10.18 22.17
N GLU A 271 -45.13 -9.07 21.43
CA GLU A 271 -45.57 -8.78 20.06
C GLU A 271 -45.02 -7.39 19.63
N ASP A 272 -44.61 -7.20 18.37
CA ASP A 272 -45.31 -6.43 17.31
C ASP A 272 -45.24 -4.89 17.44
N SER A 273 -44.62 -4.26 16.43
CA SER A 273 -45.09 -3.00 15.85
C SER A 273 -44.24 -2.66 14.61
N SER A 274 -44.84 -2.95 13.46
CA SER A 274 -44.51 -2.47 12.11
C SER A 274 -44.23 -0.96 12.03
N ASP A 275 -43.20 -0.57 11.26
CA ASP A 275 -43.15 0.73 10.58
C ASP A 275 -42.57 0.52 9.18
N ASP A 276 -43.43 0.77 8.20
CA ASP A 276 -43.29 0.49 6.77
C ASP A 276 -43.16 1.86 6.07
N PHE A 277 -41.97 2.21 5.57
CA PHE A 277 -41.70 3.56 5.06
C PHE A 277 -41.08 3.64 3.66
N PHE A 278 -40.93 2.58 2.89
CA PHE A 278 -40.47 2.78 1.49
C PHE A 278 -40.94 1.69 0.53
N GLU A 279 -42.22 1.79 0.15
CA GLU A 279 -42.78 1.14 -1.02
C GLU A 279 -43.50 2.23 -1.85
N ASP A 280 -42.92 2.60 -3.00
CA ASP A 280 -43.62 3.38 -4.03
C ASP A 280 -43.21 2.88 -5.43
N GLU A 281 -44.18 2.16 -6.01
CA GLU A 281 -44.60 1.98 -7.40
C GLU A 281 -43.63 1.58 -8.56
N PRO A 282 -43.93 0.44 -9.23
CA PRO A 282 -43.49 0.07 -10.58
C PRO A 282 -44.67 0.19 -11.61
N PRO A 283 -44.69 -0.49 -12.78
CA PRO A 283 -43.83 -0.47 -13.98
C PRO A 283 -44.66 -0.27 -15.30
N LYS A 284 -44.03 -0.26 -16.49
CA LYS A 284 -44.62 -0.84 -17.75
C LYS A 284 -43.66 -0.90 -18.98
N LYS A 285 -43.50 -2.13 -19.50
CA LYS A 285 -43.41 -2.60 -20.91
C LYS A 285 -42.09 -2.54 -21.71
N LYS A 286 -41.53 -3.74 -22.00
CA LYS A 286 -41.41 -4.42 -23.33
C LYS A 286 -40.32 -5.53 -23.26
N GLN A 287 -40.69 -6.78 -22.96
CA GLN A 287 -40.80 -7.92 -23.90
C GLN A 287 -39.54 -8.32 -24.69
N LYS A 288 -38.88 -9.41 -24.28
CA LYS A 288 -38.49 -10.54 -25.15
C LYS A 288 -38.25 -11.81 -24.32
N GLN A 289 -38.87 -12.89 -24.77
CA GLN A 289 -38.94 -14.22 -24.16
C GLN A 289 -37.70 -15.06 -24.52
N SER A 290 -37.20 -15.87 -23.59
CA SER A 290 -36.64 -17.19 -23.89
C SER A 290 -36.62 -18.06 -22.63
N GLN A 291 -36.93 -19.33 -22.84
CA GLN A 291 -37.43 -20.32 -21.91
C GLN A 291 -36.46 -20.78 -20.80
N ASP A 292 -37.12 -21.19 -19.72
CA ASP A 292 -36.65 -21.98 -18.59
C ASP A 292 -36.33 -23.42 -19.01
N SER A 293 -35.20 -23.96 -18.55
CA SER A 293 -34.94 -25.41 -18.47
C SER A 293 -33.72 -25.66 -17.58
N GLY A 294 -33.96 -26.31 -16.44
CA GLY A 294 -32.95 -26.67 -15.45
C GLY A 294 -31.82 -27.53 -16.03
N LYS A 295 -30.58 -27.21 -15.64
CA LYS A 295 -29.42 -28.07 -15.83
C LYS A 295 -29.07 -28.72 -14.50
N SER A 296 -29.56 -29.94 -14.31
CA SER A 296 -29.06 -30.88 -13.31
C SER A 296 -27.61 -31.23 -13.65
N PHE A 297 -26.68 -30.93 -12.75
CA PHE A 297 -25.31 -31.43 -12.84
C PHE A 297 -25.30 -32.90 -12.40
N ASN A 298 -25.10 -33.82 -13.36
CA ASN A 298 -24.83 -35.22 -13.09
C ASN A 298 -23.40 -35.34 -12.53
N LEU A 299 -23.26 -35.32 -11.20
CA LEU A 299 -22.04 -35.76 -10.53
C LEU A 299 -21.95 -37.29 -10.64
N PRO A 300 -20.78 -37.88 -11.00
CA PRO A 300 -20.61 -39.32 -10.98
C PRO A 300 -20.83 -39.84 -9.55
N GLN A 301 -21.73 -40.83 -9.41
CA GLN A 301 -21.89 -41.58 -8.17
C GLN A 301 -20.56 -42.25 -7.81
N LEU A 302 -20.14 -42.06 -6.57
CA LEU A 302 -18.99 -42.73 -5.98
C LEU A 302 -19.25 -44.24 -6.03
N ALA A 303 -18.62 -44.93 -6.99
CA ALA A 303 -18.65 -46.38 -7.05
C ALA A 303 -17.90 -46.91 -5.82
N SER A 304 -18.65 -47.39 -4.83
CA SER A 304 -18.17 -48.24 -3.75
C SER A 304 -17.72 -49.58 -4.35
N GLY A 305 -16.52 -49.60 -4.92
CA GLY A 305 -15.86 -50.78 -5.48
C GLY A 305 -14.76 -51.27 -4.55
N TYR A 306 -15.07 -52.35 -3.83
CA TYR A 306 -14.19 -53.46 -3.44
C TYR A 306 -12.66 -53.23 -3.57
N PHE A 307 -11.98 -53.04 -2.44
CA PHE A 307 -10.56 -53.39 -2.31
C PHE A 307 -10.47 -54.75 -1.63
N SER A 308 -10.06 -55.75 -2.41
CA SER A 308 -9.80 -57.12 -1.98
C SER A 308 -8.51 -57.15 -1.16
N GLY A 309 -8.57 -57.83 0.00
CA GLY A 309 -7.38 -58.14 0.79
C GLY A 309 -6.39 -59.03 0.03
N GLY A 310 -5.14 -58.62 0.07
CA GLY A 310 -3.92 -59.44 -0.04
C GLY A 310 -2.96 -58.80 0.96
N SER A 311 -2.75 -59.46 2.11
CA SER A 311 -1.54 -60.27 2.38
C SER A 311 -0.30 -59.38 2.37
N ASP A 312 0.14 -58.92 3.53
CA ASP A 312 1.09 -59.64 4.41
C ASP A 312 2.52 -59.34 3.98
N ASP A 313 3.40 -59.22 4.98
CA ASP A 313 4.81 -58.77 4.93
C ASP A 313 5.06 -57.29 4.62
N GLU A 314 6.02 -56.61 5.21
CA GLU A 314 6.86 -56.73 6.41
C GLU A 314 7.58 -55.35 6.41
N GLU A 315 7.75 -54.72 7.56
CA GLU A 315 8.92 -53.90 7.96
C GLU A 315 8.55 -52.76 8.93
N ASP A 316 9.27 -52.80 10.05
CA ASP A 316 9.31 -51.89 11.18
C ASP A 316 9.34 -50.40 10.81
N ASP A 317 8.27 -49.68 11.17
CA ASP A 317 8.28 -48.22 11.29
C ASP A 317 8.07 -47.87 12.77
N ALA A 318 9.17 -47.93 13.52
CA ALA A 318 9.25 -47.69 14.97
C ALA A 318 8.87 -46.25 15.41
N ASP A 319 8.47 -45.38 14.47
CA ASP A 319 8.09 -43.98 14.73
C ASP A 319 6.57 -43.77 14.90
N ASN A 320 5.78 -44.85 14.92
CA ASN A 320 4.32 -44.77 15.03
C ASN A 320 3.75 -45.09 16.42
N ASP A 321 4.54 -44.79 17.47
CA ASP A 321 4.13 -45.04 18.84
C ASP A 321 3.03 -44.02 19.26
N LYS A 322 1.79 -44.51 19.46
CA LYS A 322 0.63 -43.69 19.87
C LYS A 322 0.93 -42.84 21.11
N VAL A 323 1.81 -43.34 21.98
CA VAL A 323 2.22 -42.69 23.23
C VAL A 323 3.02 -41.41 22.96
N VAL A 324 3.89 -41.40 21.94
CA VAL A 324 4.68 -40.22 21.56
C VAL A 324 3.78 -39.16 20.90
N LYS A 325 2.79 -39.56 20.09
CA LYS A 325 1.83 -38.62 19.49
C LYS A 325 0.93 -37.94 20.50
N GLU A 326 0.53 -38.61 21.58
CA GLU A 326 -0.27 -37.99 22.64
C GLU A 326 0.52 -36.94 23.44
N ILE A 327 1.80 -37.23 23.74
CA ILE A 327 2.68 -36.33 24.50
C ILE A 327 3.17 -35.14 23.64
N THR A 328 3.32 -35.33 22.33
CA THR A 328 3.86 -34.31 21.41
C THR A 328 2.80 -33.50 20.66
N THR A 329 1.51 -33.57 21.05
CA THR A 329 0.47 -32.71 20.48
C THR A 329 0.73 -31.23 20.79
N GLN A 330 1.50 -30.58 19.92
CA GLN A 330 1.76 -29.16 19.97
C GLN A 330 0.44 -28.40 20.01
N ARG A 331 0.27 -27.62 21.08
CA ARG A 331 -0.93 -26.83 21.36
C ARG A 331 -1.29 -26.01 20.11
N LYS A 332 -2.46 -26.26 19.52
CA LYS A 332 -2.96 -25.45 18.39
C LYS A 332 -2.95 -23.98 18.80
N ASN A 333 -2.15 -23.16 18.12
CA ASN A 333 -2.09 -21.71 18.36
C ASN A 333 -3.50 -21.12 18.39
N ARG A 334 -3.86 -20.49 19.51
CA ARG A 334 -5.17 -19.83 19.66
C ARG A 334 -5.33 -18.81 18.54
N ARG A 335 -6.42 -18.94 17.80
CA ARG A 335 -6.77 -18.07 16.67
C ARG A 335 -6.71 -16.60 17.09
N GLY A 336 -5.97 -15.78 16.34
CA GLY A 336 -5.76 -14.37 16.65
C GLY A 336 -7.06 -13.55 16.65
N GLN A 337 -7.01 -12.36 17.26
CA GLN A 337 -8.18 -11.49 17.47
C GLN A 337 -8.98 -11.21 16.18
N ARG A 338 -8.30 -10.90 15.06
CA ARG A 338 -8.97 -10.68 13.75
C ARG A 338 -9.73 -11.90 13.27
N ALA A 339 -9.16 -13.09 13.47
CA ALA A 339 -9.76 -14.33 13.04
C ALA A 339 -10.90 -14.78 13.97
N ARG A 340 -10.89 -14.36 15.24
CA ARG A 340 -12.04 -14.46 16.16
C ARG A 340 -13.14 -13.47 15.78
N GLN A 341 -12.82 -12.21 15.50
CA GLN A 341 -13.76 -11.21 15.00
C GLN A 341 -14.44 -11.67 13.71
N LYS A 342 -13.70 -12.28 12.76
CA LYS A 342 -14.27 -12.85 11.53
C LYS A 342 -15.22 -14.02 11.80
N ILE A 343 -14.97 -14.86 12.81
CA ILE A 343 -15.94 -15.88 13.23
C ILE A 343 -17.17 -15.21 13.83
N TRP A 344 -16.96 -14.23 14.70
CA TRP A 344 -18.05 -13.54 15.38
C TRP A 344 -18.96 -12.78 14.40
N ALA A 345 -18.37 -12.13 13.40
CA ALA A 345 -19.11 -11.49 12.30
C ALA A 345 -19.86 -12.52 11.44
N LYS A 346 -19.31 -13.73 11.26
CA LYS A 346 -20.03 -14.82 10.58
C LYS A 346 -21.17 -15.40 11.42
N LYS A 347 -21.00 -15.48 12.74
CA LYS A 347 -22.00 -16.05 13.67
C LYS A 347 -23.16 -15.09 13.94
N TYR A 348 -22.87 -13.83 14.24
CA TYR A 348 -23.86 -12.83 14.68
C TYR A 348 -24.15 -11.76 13.62
N GLY A 349 -23.47 -11.79 12.47
CA GLY A 349 -23.72 -10.83 11.40
C GLY A 349 -23.53 -9.37 11.83
N LYS A 350 -24.57 -8.57 11.61
CA LYS A 350 -24.63 -7.15 12.01
C LYS A 350 -24.62 -6.98 13.53
N GLU A 351 -25.02 -7.99 14.28
CA GLU A 351 -25.10 -7.91 15.75
C GLU A 351 -23.77 -8.16 16.46
N ALA A 352 -22.72 -8.51 15.73
CA ALA A 352 -21.40 -8.70 16.29
C ALA A 352 -20.95 -7.44 17.06
N LYS A 353 -20.54 -7.58 18.33
CA LYS A 353 -20.17 -6.45 19.22
C LYS A 353 -19.19 -5.45 18.58
N HIS A 354 -18.21 -5.95 17.81
CA HIS A 354 -17.24 -5.10 17.10
C HIS A 354 -17.85 -4.39 15.87
N VAL A 355 -18.86 -4.98 15.24
CA VAL A 355 -19.63 -4.35 14.15
C VAL A 355 -20.57 -3.29 14.74
N LYS A 356 -21.31 -3.58 15.82
CA LYS A 356 -22.12 -2.58 16.55
C LYS A 356 -21.25 -1.40 17.00
N LYS A 357 -20.10 -1.66 17.63
CA LYS A 357 -19.15 -0.61 18.03
C LYS A 357 -18.63 0.22 16.86
N ASN A 358 -18.31 -0.41 15.72
CA ASN A 358 -17.90 0.33 14.53
C ASN A 358 -19.03 1.18 13.94
N GLN A 359 -20.28 0.71 13.97
CA GLN A 359 -21.44 1.50 13.53
C GLN A 359 -21.69 2.70 14.44
N GLU A 360 -21.56 2.53 15.76
CA GLU A 360 -21.68 3.61 16.75
C GLU A 360 -20.57 4.67 16.60
N ILE A 361 -19.33 4.25 16.33
CA ILE A 361 -18.23 5.17 16.03
C ILE A 361 -18.51 5.96 14.74
N LEU A 362 -19.01 5.31 13.68
CA LEU A 362 -19.36 6.00 12.44
C LEU A 362 -20.56 6.94 12.60
N ALA A 363 -21.53 6.59 13.44
CA ALA A 363 -22.69 7.43 13.75
C ALA A 363 -22.27 8.68 14.54
N SER A 364 -21.49 8.51 15.61
CA SER A 364 -20.96 9.62 16.41
C SER A 364 -20.02 10.52 15.61
N GLU A 365 -19.18 9.98 14.72
CA GLU A 365 -18.33 10.79 13.83
C GLU A 365 -19.17 11.61 12.84
N ARG A 366 -20.27 11.05 12.33
CA ARG A 366 -21.22 11.75 11.47
C ARG A 366 -21.93 12.89 12.23
N GLU A 367 -22.42 12.63 13.43
CA GLU A 367 -23.07 13.63 14.28
C GLU A 367 -22.12 14.77 14.64
N ARG A 368 -20.88 14.46 15.01
CA ARG A 368 -19.84 15.47 15.28
C ARG A 368 -19.58 16.35 14.05
N ARG A 369 -19.52 15.74 12.85
CA ARG A 369 -19.31 16.48 11.60
C ARG A 369 -20.51 17.36 11.23
N GLN A 370 -21.72 16.91 11.55
CA GLN A 370 -22.94 17.68 11.37
C GLN A 370 -22.99 18.89 12.32
N MET A 371 -22.68 18.69 13.60
CA MET A 371 -22.59 19.77 14.59
C MET A 371 -21.52 20.82 14.23
N GLU A 372 -20.33 20.40 13.77
CA GLU A 372 -19.29 21.32 13.30
C GLU A 372 -19.74 22.12 12.06
N PHE A 373 -20.54 21.52 11.18
CA PHE A 373 -21.12 22.22 10.04
C PHE A 373 -22.16 23.24 10.47
N GLU A 374 -23.08 22.89 11.38
CA GLU A 374 -24.10 23.78 11.93
C GLU A 374 -23.50 24.93 12.72
N GLU A 375 -22.47 24.69 13.53
CA GLU A 375 -21.72 25.74 14.23
C GLU A 375 -21.06 26.70 13.23
N ARG A 376 -20.47 26.16 12.15
CA ARG A 376 -19.86 26.97 11.08
C ARG A 376 -20.90 27.78 10.32
N GLN A 377 -22.10 27.25 10.08
CA GLN A 377 -23.22 27.99 9.49
C GLN A 377 -23.70 29.09 10.43
N ARG A 378 -23.96 28.77 11.71
CA ARG A 378 -24.37 29.74 12.73
C ARG A 378 -23.37 30.89 12.88
N LYS A 379 -22.07 30.59 12.83
CA LYS A 379 -21.01 31.62 12.87
C LYS A 379 -21.00 32.50 11.62
N ARG A 380 -21.28 31.93 10.43
CA ARG A 380 -21.42 32.72 9.19
C ARG A 380 -22.66 33.60 9.23
N GLU A 381 -23.79 33.07 9.70
CA GLU A 381 -25.05 33.82 9.83
C GLU A 381 -24.94 34.96 10.85
N LEU A 382 -24.33 34.72 12.02
CA LEU A 382 -24.06 35.78 12.99
C LEU A 382 -23.14 36.86 12.42
N LYS A 383 -22.09 36.46 11.69
CA LYS A 383 -21.20 37.42 11.01
C LYS A 383 -21.93 38.22 9.93
N ALA A 384 -22.83 37.58 9.17
CA ALA A 384 -23.65 38.24 8.16
C ALA A 384 -24.65 39.22 8.81
N LYS A 385 -25.30 38.83 9.91
CA LYS A 385 -26.22 39.69 10.66
C LYS A 385 -25.50 40.90 11.25
N LEU A 386 -24.32 40.72 11.85
CA LEU A 386 -23.50 41.81 12.38
C LEU A 386 -23.02 42.75 11.27
N LEU A 387 -22.70 42.22 10.08
CA LEU A 387 -22.35 43.06 8.93
C LEU A 387 -23.57 43.86 8.43
N ALA A 388 -24.76 43.25 8.39
CA ALA A 388 -26.01 43.91 7.99
C ALA A 388 -26.40 45.02 8.99
N GLU A 389 -26.29 44.77 10.29
CA GLU A 389 -26.57 45.77 11.34
C GLU A 389 -25.58 46.95 11.30
N LYS A 390 -24.30 46.69 11.01
CA LYS A 390 -23.30 47.74 10.77
C LYS A 390 -23.56 48.55 9.51
N GLN A 391 -24.14 47.94 8.47
CA GLN A 391 -24.52 48.65 7.25
C GLN A 391 -25.77 49.52 7.46
N GLN A 392 -26.65 49.17 8.40
CA GLN A 392 -27.86 49.97 8.70
C GLN A 392 -27.60 51.23 9.53
N THR A 393 -26.47 51.29 10.26
CA THR A 393 -26.11 52.43 11.12
C THR A 393 -24.95 53.28 10.60
N GLY A 394 -24.40 52.96 9.43
CA GLY A 394 -23.34 53.72 8.79
C GLY A 394 -23.88 54.69 7.75
N ALA A 395 -23.54 55.99 7.89
CA ALA A 395 -23.84 57.11 6.99
C ALA A 395 -23.32 56.97 5.52
N ASN A 396 -23.04 55.74 5.06
CA ASN A 396 -22.53 55.42 3.73
C ASN A 396 -23.56 54.69 2.85
N SER A 397 -24.86 54.86 3.12
CA SER A 397 -25.96 54.30 2.30
C SER A 397 -26.22 55.06 0.99
N LEU A 398 -25.28 55.88 0.52
CA LEU A 398 -25.38 56.51 -0.80
C LEU A 398 -24.96 55.50 -1.88
N PRO A 399 -25.85 55.13 -2.82
CA PRO A 399 -25.49 54.23 -3.91
C PRO A 399 -24.39 54.87 -4.76
N LEU A 400 -23.26 54.17 -4.84
CA LEU A 400 -22.12 54.56 -5.65
C LEU A 400 -22.54 54.50 -7.14
N GLY A 401 -22.73 55.66 -7.74
CA GLY A 401 -23.12 55.82 -9.14
C GLY A 401 -22.19 55.10 -10.13
N GLU A 402 -22.77 54.75 -11.28
CA GLU A 402 -22.19 53.90 -12.32
C GLU A 402 -20.79 54.31 -12.75
N ARG A 403 -19.82 53.41 -12.56
CA ARG A 403 -18.45 53.57 -13.08
C ARG A 403 -18.43 53.26 -14.58
N LYS A 404 -18.29 54.31 -15.39
CA LYS A 404 -17.91 54.21 -16.81
C LYS A 404 -16.40 53.89 -16.92
N PRO A 405 -15.96 52.89 -17.71
CA PRO A 405 -14.56 52.46 -17.75
C PRO A 405 -13.84 53.04 -18.97
N THR A 406 -12.86 53.92 -18.83
CA THR A 406 -11.91 54.22 -19.92
C THR A 406 -10.55 54.68 -19.39
N THR A 407 -9.59 53.77 -19.47
CA THR A 407 -8.27 53.94 -20.10
C THR A 407 -7.36 55.13 -19.79
N SER A 408 -6.09 54.73 -19.60
CA SER A 408 -4.85 55.35 -20.06
C SER A 408 -4.26 56.54 -19.27
N ASN A 409 -3.14 56.19 -18.63
CA ASN A 409 -1.82 56.78 -18.82
C ASN A 409 -1.47 58.10 -18.14
N THR A 410 -0.24 58.06 -17.61
CA THR A 410 0.71 59.16 -17.37
C THR A 410 0.31 60.16 -16.29
N ALA A 411 1.18 60.66 -15.44
CA ALA A 411 2.55 60.42 -15.02
C ALA A 411 2.77 61.48 -13.92
N SER A 412 3.86 61.35 -13.15
CA SER A 412 4.54 62.48 -12.49
C SER A 412 4.19 62.78 -11.01
N THR A 413 5.14 62.39 -10.15
CA THR A 413 5.86 63.28 -9.21
C THR A 413 5.24 63.62 -7.83
N ILE A 414 5.58 62.80 -6.79
CA ILE A 414 6.57 63.07 -5.69
C ILE A 414 6.51 64.47 -5.00
N PRO A 415 6.73 64.65 -3.67
CA PRO A 415 6.48 63.80 -2.47
C PRO A 415 6.24 64.60 -1.13
N GLN A 416 6.32 63.88 0.01
CA GLN A 416 6.78 64.30 1.37
C GLN A 416 5.93 65.26 2.23
N SER A 417 5.40 64.71 3.34
CA SER A 417 5.38 65.40 4.64
C SER A 417 5.46 64.39 5.80
N SER A 418 6.46 64.61 6.63
CA SER A 418 6.90 63.93 7.85
C SER A 418 6.24 64.47 9.13
N SER A 419 6.04 63.62 10.15
CA SER A 419 6.22 63.90 11.61
C SER A 419 5.53 62.78 12.43
N VAL A 420 6.26 61.83 13.01
CA VAL A 420 6.85 61.79 14.38
C VAL A 420 5.81 61.87 15.50
N SER A 421 5.66 60.76 16.25
CA SER A 421 5.45 60.77 17.71
C SER A 421 5.73 59.38 18.29
N THR A 422 6.88 59.28 18.96
CA THR A 422 7.31 58.19 19.84
C THR A 422 6.67 58.37 21.22
N ASN A 423 6.03 57.32 21.75
CA ASN A 423 5.78 57.18 23.18
C ASN A 423 6.15 55.76 23.62
N SER A 424 7.27 55.68 24.34
CA SER A 424 7.67 54.60 25.22
C SER A 424 6.96 54.71 26.58
N VAL A 425 7.03 53.62 27.36
CA VAL A 425 6.67 53.46 28.79
C VAL A 425 5.32 52.77 29.04
N ALA A 426 5.35 51.45 29.22
CA ALA A 426 4.93 50.77 30.45
C ALA A 426 5.00 49.24 30.26
N THR A 427 5.84 48.61 31.06
CA THR A 427 6.04 47.17 31.21
C THR A 427 4.79 46.51 31.79
N GLU A 428 4.12 45.68 30.99
CA GLU A 428 3.20 44.66 31.51
C GLU A 428 3.52 43.30 30.89
N GLU A 429 3.54 42.31 31.77
CA GLU A 429 4.08 40.98 31.60
C GLU A 429 3.34 40.23 30.50
N LYS A 430 4.10 39.68 29.55
CA LYS A 430 3.56 38.78 28.52
C LYS A 430 3.05 37.52 29.21
N SER A 431 1.77 37.51 29.54
CA SER A 431 1.01 36.34 29.97
C SER A 431 1.36 35.16 29.07
N ILE A 432 1.92 34.10 29.67
CA ILE A 432 2.15 32.84 28.96
C ILE A 432 0.80 32.37 28.41
N HIS A 433 0.76 31.95 27.15
CA HIS A 433 -0.47 31.43 26.56
C HIS A 433 -0.95 30.23 27.40
N PRO A 434 -2.25 30.08 27.70
CA PRO A 434 -2.76 29.04 28.61
C PRO A 434 -2.34 27.60 28.21
N SER A 435 -2.07 27.35 26.93
CA SER A 435 -1.53 26.06 26.46
C SER A 435 -0.09 25.77 26.94
N TRP A 436 0.70 26.79 27.26
CA TRP A 436 2.06 26.64 27.79
C TRP A 436 2.08 26.44 29.30
N GLU A 437 1.16 27.10 30.02
CA GLU A 437 0.92 26.81 31.44
C GLU A 437 0.45 25.37 31.64
N ALA A 438 -0.53 24.92 30.84
CA ALA A 438 -1.02 23.54 30.89
C ALA A 438 0.10 22.50 30.66
N LYS A 439 0.96 22.73 29.67
CA LYS A 439 2.08 21.83 29.35
C LYS A 439 3.18 21.83 30.43
N ARG A 440 3.35 22.95 31.15
CA ARG A 440 4.26 23.03 32.29
C ARG A 440 3.70 22.25 33.49
N LEU A 441 2.40 22.41 33.75
CA LEU A 441 1.68 21.74 34.85
C LEU A 441 1.62 20.22 34.64
N GLU A 442 1.41 19.75 33.41
CA GLU A 442 1.44 18.33 33.07
C GLU A 442 2.83 17.73 33.30
N LYS A 443 3.90 18.44 32.91
CA LYS A 443 5.28 18.00 33.18
C LYS A 443 5.61 17.94 34.67
N GLU A 444 5.12 18.88 35.49
CA GLU A 444 5.26 18.81 36.94
C GLU A 444 4.48 17.62 37.54
N LYS A 445 3.25 17.37 37.06
CA LYS A 445 2.46 16.21 37.48
C LYS A 445 3.16 14.89 37.14
N LEU A 446 3.69 14.71 35.91
CA LEU A 446 4.40 13.49 35.53
C LEU A 446 5.72 13.28 36.31
N LYS A 447 6.42 14.34 36.71
CA LYS A 447 7.63 14.22 37.55
C LYS A 447 7.32 13.77 38.98
N ASN A 448 6.13 14.06 39.49
CA ASN A 448 5.71 13.68 40.84
C ASN A 448 5.06 12.29 40.91
N VAL A 449 4.79 11.62 39.79
CA VAL A 449 4.32 10.23 39.80
C VAL A 449 5.51 9.29 39.98
N LYS A 450 5.76 8.87 41.24
CA LYS A 450 6.68 7.76 41.55
C LYS A 450 6.13 6.47 40.93
N PHE A 451 6.94 5.83 40.08
CA PHE A 451 6.68 4.52 39.51
C PHE A 451 6.49 3.46 40.61
N GLN A 452 5.29 2.90 40.74
CA GLN A 452 4.93 1.85 41.71
C GLN A 452 4.82 0.44 41.08
N GLY A 453 5.35 0.23 39.88
CA GLY A 453 5.33 -1.09 39.24
C GLY A 453 6.37 -2.05 39.81
N LYS A 454 5.96 -3.24 40.25
CA LYS A 454 6.88 -4.34 40.59
C LYS A 454 7.55 -4.85 39.31
N LYS A 455 8.88 -4.75 39.23
CA LYS A 455 9.69 -5.35 38.15
C LYS A 455 9.69 -6.87 38.34
N VAL A 456 9.18 -7.62 37.37
CA VAL A 456 9.29 -9.08 37.33
C VAL A 456 10.74 -9.44 37.02
N VAL A 457 11.37 -10.24 37.87
CA VAL A 457 12.66 -10.90 37.63
C VAL A 457 12.35 -12.37 37.41
N PHE A 458 12.88 -12.95 36.34
CA PHE A 458 12.79 -14.38 36.07
C PHE A 458 14.09 -15.04 36.56
N ASP A 459 13.98 -16.16 37.28
CA ASP A 459 15.09 -17.08 37.58
C ASP A 459 15.50 -17.89 36.34
#